data_AF-A0A179EW61-F1
#
_entry.id   AF-A0A179EW61-F1
#
_cell.length_a   1.000
_cell.length_b   1.000
_cell.length_c   1.000
_cell.angle_alpha   90.00
_cell.angle_beta   90.00
_cell.angle_gamma   90.00
#
_symmetry.space_group_name_H-M   'P 1'
#
loop_
_entity.id
_entity.type
_entity.pdbx_description
1 polymer ?
#
loop_
_entity_poly.entity_id
_entity_poly.type
_entity_poly.pdbx_seq_one_letter_code
_entity_poly.pdbx_strand_id
1 'polypeptide(L)'
;MAQLENEYGSFGGDKTYLQRMAGILRDNFEVFLYTNDGGGKGYLAGGTLHGVLAVVDGRDPKDGFKALDKYVTDPTMLGPRLYGEYWLQWFDNWSASVTHSNGSADKNRIDTHINNLEWILKNGNSFNIYMFHGGTNFGFESGSTGANPTTAVTSSYDYGAPLDETGRPTEIYYRLRDMITKYAHSGSIPKVPALPRVAKVDAFSLKPVLSLFGTRSYQPQRDSHSPAAMESLGQSYGYVLYEHKVLKNITGVLHPGDKPRDRVIIYINGNKVGVGSDGY
;
A
#
# COMPACT_ATOMS: atom_id res chain seq x y z
N MET A 1 11.95 -18.34 2.21
CA MET A 1 11.43 -17.80 3.49
C MET A 1 10.01 -17.34 3.24
N ALA A 2 9.17 -17.31 4.27
CA ALA A 2 7.82 -16.74 4.20
C ALA A 2 7.58 -15.86 5.43
N GLN A 3 6.94 -14.71 5.22
CA GLN A 3 6.59 -13.82 6.31
C GLN A 3 5.37 -14.37 7.05
N LEU A 4 5.41 -14.43 8.38
CA LEU A 4 4.33 -14.98 9.22
C LEU A 4 3.09 -14.07 9.22
N GLU A 5 3.34 -12.77 9.36
CA GLU A 5 2.35 -11.69 9.47
C GLU A 5 3.06 -10.39 9.06
N ASN A 6 2.34 -9.31 8.81
CA ASN A 6 2.90 -8.04 8.38
C ASN A 6 2.72 -6.94 9.42
N GLU A 7 3.83 -6.52 10.04
CA GLU A 7 3.86 -5.46 11.05
C GLU A 7 2.78 -5.64 12.12
N TYR A 8 2.54 -6.89 12.55
CA TYR A 8 1.45 -7.18 13.49
C TYR A 8 1.59 -6.40 14.79
N GLY A 9 2.82 -6.04 15.19
CA GLY A 9 3.07 -5.17 16.34
C GLY A 9 2.51 -3.77 16.21
N SER A 10 2.27 -3.29 14.99
CA SER A 10 1.58 -2.02 14.70
C SER A 10 0.06 -2.12 14.89
N PHE A 11 -0.50 -3.34 14.90
CA PHE A 11 -1.92 -3.60 15.07
C PHE A 11 -2.27 -4.16 16.46
N GLY A 12 -1.48 -5.11 16.97
CA GLY A 12 -1.78 -5.85 18.18
C GLY A 12 -0.59 -6.66 18.71
N GLY A 13 -0.90 -7.72 19.47
CA GLY A 13 0.13 -8.53 20.14
C GLY A 13 -0.35 -9.89 20.62
N ASP A 14 -1.44 -10.42 20.04
CA ASP A 14 -1.94 -11.76 20.36
C ASP A 14 -0.99 -12.85 19.83
N LYS A 15 -0.20 -13.42 20.75
CA LYS A 15 0.73 -14.52 20.44
C LYS A 15 0.02 -15.83 20.10
N THR A 16 -1.20 -16.05 20.58
CA THR A 16 -2.00 -17.23 20.25
C THR A 16 -2.41 -17.18 18.78
N TYR A 17 -2.80 -16.00 18.28
CA TYR A 17 -3.04 -15.77 16.87
C TYR A 17 -1.79 -16.04 16.02
N LEU A 18 -0.66 -15.43 16.36
CA LEU A 18 0.60 -15.64 15.63
C LEU A 18 1.03 -17.12 15.61
N GLN A 19 0.90 -17.83 16.73
CA GLN A 19 1.19 -19.27 16.80
C GLN A 19 0.29 -20.09 15.88
N ARG A 20 -1.02 -19.76 15.81
CA ARG A 20 -1.95 -20.45 14.90
C ARG A 20 -1.61 -20.18 13.45
N MET A 21 -1.30 -18.94 13.09
CA MET A 21 -0.86 -18.59 11.73
C MET A 21 0.43 -19.32 11.35
N ALA A 22 1.39 -19.41 12.28
CA ALA A 22 2.64 -20.13 12.07
C ALA A 22 2.41 -21.64 11.87
N GLY A 23 1.47 -22.22 12.63
CA GLY A 23 1.02 -23.60 12.45
C GLY A 23 0.44 -23.83 11.05
N ILE A 24 -0.52 -23.00 10.63
CA ILE A 24 -1.13 -23.09 9.30
C ILE A 24 -0.06 -23.03 8.19
N LEU A 25 0.87 -22.07 8.27
CA LEU A 25 1.92 -21.94 7.24
C LEU A 25 2.85 -23.17 7.21
N ARG A 26 3.27 -23.69 8.37
CA ARG A 26 4.15 -24.86 8.46
C ARG A 26 3.46 -26.17 8.05
N ASP A 27 2.17 -26.29 8.32
CA ASP A 27 1.37 -27.47 7.94
C ASP A 27 1.14 -27.54 6.42
N ASN A 28 1.15 -26.39 5.74
CA ASN A 28 0.86 -26.30 4.31
C ASN A 28 2.11 -26.07 3.43
N PHE A 29 3.20 -25.55 3.99
CA PHE A 29 4.39 -25.18 3.23
C PHE A 29 5.69 -25.52 3.96
N GLU A 30 6.70 -25.99 3.22
CA GLU A 30 8.06 -26.11 3.72
C GLU A 30 8.75 -24.73 3.70
N VAL A 31 8.56 -23.97 4.79
CA VAL A 31 9.00 -22.57 4.86
C VAL A 31 9.82 -22.27 6.10
N PHE A 32 10.87 -21.47 5.90
CA PHE A 32 11.51 -20.73 6.97
C PHE A 32 10.71 -19.45 7.24
N LEU A 33 10.12 -19.35 8.43
CA LEU A 33 9.28 -18.21 8.81
C LEU A 33 10.12 -17.06 9.37
N TYR A 34 9.68 -15.83 9.08
CA TYR A 34 10.15 -14.61 9.72
C TYR A 34 8.98 -13.67 10.05
N THR A 35 9.12 -12.80 11.05
CA THR A 35 8.21 -11.67 11.32
C THR A 35 8.86 -10.39 10.83
N ASN A 36 8.09 -9.36 10.47
CA ASN A 36 8.62 -8.06 10.07
C ASN A 36 7.85 -6.95 10.80
N ASP A 37 8.55 -6.10 11.57
CA ASP A 37 7.96 -5.03 12.37
C ASP A 37 8.88 -3.81 12.49
N GLY A 38 8.30 -2.62 12.71
CA GLY A 38 9.08 -1.42 13.01
C GLY A 38 9.96 -1.52 14.27
N GLY A 39 11.06 -0.74 14.30
CA GLY A 39 12.06 -0.72 15.39
C GLY A 39 11.60 -0.17 16.76
N GLY A 40 10.29 -0.13 17.04
CA GLY A 40 9.74 0.28 18.32
C GLY A 40 9.66 -0.88 19.32
N LYS A 41 9.90 -0.62 20.61
CA LYS A 41 9.77 -1.65 21.66
C LYS A 41 8.39 -2.33 21.64
N GLY A 42 7.33 -1.54 21.48
CA GLY A 42 5.95 -2.04 21.41
C GLY A 42 5.71 -2.91 20.17
N TYR A 43 6.16 -2.44 19.01
CA TYR A 43 6.03 -3.17 17.74
C TYR A 43 6.74 -4.53 17.81
N LEU A 44 8.02 -4.55 18.19
CA LEU A 44 8.76 -5.80 18.32
C LEU A 44 8.19 -6.73 19.39
N ALA A 45 7.75 -6.19 20.54
CA ALA A 45 7.09 -7.00 21.57
C ALA A 45 5.75 -7.60 21.08
N GLY A 46 5.01 -6.88 20.24
CA GLY A 46 3.71 -7.30 19.69
C GLY A 46 3.81 -8.27 18.52
N GLY A 47 4.70 -8.03 17.56
CA GLY A 47 4.74 -8.77 16.30
C GLY A 47 5.67 -9.98 16.24
N THR A 48 6.71 -10.04 17.08
CA THR A 48 7.67 -11.18 17.06
C THR A 48 7.08 -12.48 17.64
N LEU A 49 7.64 -13.64 17.28
CA LEU A 49 7.19 -14.94 17.80
C LEU A 49 8.37 -15.85 18.13
N HIS A 50 8.35 -16.49 19.31
CA HIS A 50 9.34 -17.49 19.72
C HIS A 50 9.57 -18.55 18.63
N GLY A 51 10.83 -18.84 18.30
CA GLY A 51 11.18 -19.78 17.23
C GLY A 51 10.90 -19.30 15.80
N VAL A 52 10.70 -18.00 15.60
CA VAL A 52 10.54 -17.35 14.27
C VAL A 52 11.53 -16.19 14.17
N LEU A 53 12.25 -16.07 13.06
CA LEU A 53 13.26 -15.02 12.87
C LEU A 53 12.60 -13.64 12.93
N ALA A 54 13.09 -12.77 13.80
CA ALA A 54 12.64 -11.38 13.88
C ALA A 54 13.38 -10.48 12.87
N VAL A 55 12.62 -9.74 12.07
CA VAL A 55 13.10 -8.80 11.04
C VAL A 55 12.51 -7.42 11.31
N VAL A 56 13.24 -6.37 10.92
CA VAL A 56 12.83 -4.97 11.07
C VAL A 56 12.73 -4.23 9.75
N ASP A 57 11.87 -3.23 9.69
CA ASP A 57 11.66 -2.35 8.54
C ASP A 57 11.90 -0.87 8.88
N GLY A 58 11.73 -0.01 7.87
CA GLY A 58 11.70 1.44 8.02
C GLY A 58 12.61 2.21 7.05
N ARG A 59 13.04 3.40 7.47
CA ARG A 59 13.94 4.28 6.70
C ARG A 59 15.38 4.28 7.20
N ASP A 60 15.61 3.91 8.47
CA ASP A 60 16.93 3.92 9.11
C ASP A 60 17.32 2.51 9.61
N PRO A 61 18.18 1.80 8.85
CA PRO A 61 18.57 0.45 9.19
C PRO A 61 19.53 0.38 10.37
N LYS A 62 20.27 1.45 10.66
CA LYS A 62 21.17 1.48 11.82
C LYS A 62 20.35 1.48 13.10
N ASP A 63 19.32 2.29 13.15
CA ASP A 63 18.43 2.36 14.32
C ASP A 63 17.51 1.14 14.39
N GLY A 64 17.00 0.64 13.26
CA GLY A 64 16.24 -0.61 13.22
C GLY A 64 17.03 -1.80 13.77
N PHE A 65 18.27 -2.02 13.31
CA PHE A 65 19.08 -3.13 13.83
C PHE A 65 19.50 -2.94 15.29
N LYS A 66 19.77 -1.72 15.76
CA LYS A 66 19.98 -1.45 17.19
C LYS A 66 18.75 -1.78 18.02
N ALA A 67 17.55 -1.51 17.50
CA ALA A 67 16.31 -1.84 18.17
C ALA A 67 16.10 -3.36 18.27
N LEU A 68 16.39 -4.09 17.19
CA LEU A 68 16.38 -5.55 17.18
C LEU A 68 17.31 -6.11 18.28
N ASP A 69 18.56 -5.64 18.34
CA ASP A 69 19.56 -6.05 19.34
C ASP A 69 19.13 -5.75 20.78
N LYS A 70 18.41 -4.65 20.97
CA LYS A 70 17.99 -4.19 22.30
C LYS A 70 16.74 -4.93 22.80
N TYR A 71 15.80 -5.22 21.91
CA TYR A 71 14.45 -5.65 22.30
C TYR A 71 14.14 -7.11 21.98
N VAL A 72 14.85 -7.75 21.04
CA VAL A 72 14.71 -9.17 20.74
C VAL A 72 15.86 -9.93 21.41
N THR A 73 15.58 -10.50 22.58
CA THR A 73 16.60 -11.16 23.42
C THR A 73 16.52 -12.68 23.41
N ASP A 74 15.44 -13.24 22.88
CA ASP A 74 15.26 -14.68 22.73
C ASP A 74 16.16 -15.21 21.59
N PRO A 75 17.12 -16.10 21.88
CA PRO A 75 18.04 -16.60 20.88
C PRO A 75 17.37 -17.33 19.71
N THR A 76 16.17 -17.87 19.91
CA THR A 76 15.42 -18.58 18.87
C THR A 76 14.81 -17.65 17.81
N MET A 77 14.76 -16.34 18.11
CA MET A 77 14.28 -15.30 17.18
C MET A 77 15.43 -14.60 16.46
N LEU A 78 16.69 -14.94 16.78
CA LEU A 78 17.89 -14.35 16.20
C LEU A 78 18.41 -15.17 15.03
N GLY A 79 19.12 -14.52 14.11
CA GLY A 79 19.70 -15.17 12.93
C GLY A 79 20.36 -14.16 11.99
N PRO A 80 20.55 -14.52 10.70
CA PRO A 80 21.00 -13.58 9.69
C PRO A 80 20.11 -12.33 9.68
N ARG A 81 20.72 -11.15 9.77
CA ARG A 81 19.95 -9.90 9.82
C ARG A 81 19.42 -9.56 8.44
N LEU A 82 18.13 -9.32 8.38
CA LEU A 82 17.41 -8.81 7.23
C LEU A 82 16.78 -7.47 7.62
N TYR A 83 16.84 -6.49 6.71
CA TYR A 83 15.99 -5.31 6.76
C TYR A 83 14.82 -5.54 5.81
N GLY A 84 13.67 -5.93 6.36
CA GLY A 84 12.58 -6.58 5.63
C GLY A 84 11.80 -5.66 4.70
N GLU A 85 11.76 -4.37 5.03
CA GLU A 85 11.32 -3.32 4.11
C GLU A 85 12.16 -2.06 4.30
N TYR A 86 12.94 -1.72 3.28
CA TYR A 86 13.64 -0.43 3.22
C TYR A 86 12.82 0.57 2.40
N TRP A 87 12.19 1.52 3.08
CA TRP A 87 11.34 2.53 2.42
C TRP A 87 12.17 3.66 1.80
N LEU A 88 12.40 3.57 0.49
CA LEU A 88 13.08 4.63 -0.27
C LEU A 88 12.25 5.93 -0.27
N GLN A 89 10.95 5.81 -0.51
CA GLN A 89 10.05 6.94 -0.67
C GLN A 89 8.68 6.56 -0.10
N TRP A 90 7.57 7.00 -0.69
CA TRP A 90 6.22 6.80 -0.19
C TRP A 90 5.23 6.92 -1.35
N PHE A 91 4.04 6.34 -1.16
CA PHE A 91 2.94 6.47 -2.10
C PHE A 91 2.25 7.84 -1.99
N ASP A 92 1.48 8.20 -3.02
CA ASP A 92 0.71 9.44 -3.04
C ASP A 92 -0.77 9.21 -2.72
N ASN A 93 -1.41 10.28 -2.26
CA ASN A 93 -2.84 10.31 -1.98
C ASN A 93 -3.53 11.33 -2.88
N TRP A 94 -4.79 11.08 -3.23
CA TRP A 94 -5.63 12.09 -3.86
C TRP A 94 -5.85 13.27 -2.91
N SER A 95 -5.21 14.40 -3.20
CA SER A 95 -5.33 15.62 -2.41
C SER A 95 -5.06 16.86 -3.25
N ALA A 96 -5.74 17.97 -2.93
CA ALA A 96 -5.46 19.28 -3.52
C ALA A 96 -4.20 19.93 -2.97
N SER A 97 -3.67 19.46 -1.83
CA SER A 97 -2.55 20.07 -1.11
C SER A 97 -1.28 19.21 -1.08
N VAL A 98 -1.32 17.99 -1.60
CA VAL A 98 -0.18 17.08 -1.63
C VAL A 98 0.29 16.92 -3.08
N THR A 99 1.57 17.15 -3.31
CA THR A 99 2.21 16.89 -4.60
C THR A 99 2.85 15.52 -4.62
N HIS A 100 3.06 14.98 -5.82
CA HIS A 100 3.75 13.71 -6.04
C HIS A 100 5.07 13.63 -5.28
N SER A 101 5.25 12.51 -4.58
CA SER A 101 6.44 12.17 -3.82
C SER A 101 7.62 11.79 -4.74
N ASN A 102 8.21 12.77 -5.42
CA ASN A 102 9.30 12.52 -6.35
C ASN A 102 10.65 12.30 -5.63
N GLY A 103 10.88 11.07 -5.16
CA GLY A 103 12.13 10.68 -4.50
C GLY A 103 13.37 10.78 -5.38
N SER A 104 13.21 10.75 -6.71
CA SER A 104 14.31 10.85 -7.66
C SER A 104 14.77 12.29 -7.94
N ALA A 105 14.03 13.30 -7.48
CA ALA A 105 14.40 14.71 -7.70
C ALA A 105 15.48 15.23 -6.73
N ASP A 106 15.68 14.59 -5.59
CA ASP A 106 16.61 15.03 -4.55
C ASP A 106 17.84 14.12 -4.45
N LYS A 107 18.96 14.61 -4.99
CA LYS A 107 20.23 13.88 -5.01
C LYS A 107 20.78 13.57 -3.61
N ASN A 108 20.56 14.44 -2.63
CA ASN A 108 21.04 14.19 -1.26
C ASN A 108 20.27 13.04 -0.62
N ARG A 109 18.98 12.90 -0.94
CA ARG A 109 18.16 11.77 -0.50
C ARG A 109 18.60 10.47 -1.16
N ILE A 110 18.85 10.48 -2.47
CA ILE A 110 19.42 9.32 -3.18
C ILE A 110 20.73 8.88 -2.50
N ASP A 111 21.66 9.80 -2.26
CA ASP A 111 22.95 9.48 -1.62
C ASP A 111 22.76 8.88 -0.23
N THR A 112 21.80 9.39 0.55
CA THR A 112 21.43 8.82 1.85
C THR A 112 20.97 7.37 1.74
N HIS A 113 20.09 7.06 0.77
CA HIS A 113 19.62 5.70 0.54
C HIS A 113 20.76 4.76 0.11
N ILE A 114 21.62 5.20 -0.81
CA ILE A 114 22.78 4.42 -1.25
C ILE A 114 23.72 4.13 -0.08
N ASN A 115 24.02 5.14 0.75
CA ASN A 115 24.90 4.97 1.91
C ASN A 115 24.33 4.02 2.96
N ASN A 116 23.02 4.09 3.20
CA ASN A 116 22.36 3.19 4.15
C ASN A 116 22.36 1.74 3.66
N LEU A 117 21.99 1.50 2.40
CA LEU A 117 21.97 0.15 1.83
C LEU A 117 23.40 -0.41 1.65
N GLU A 118 24.38 0.41 1.29
CA GLU A 118 25.79 0.00 1.24
C GLU A 118 26.29 -0.35 2.65
N TRP A 119 25.87 0.39 3.69
CA TRP A 119 26.20 0.05 5.07
C TRP A 119 25.62 -1.32 5.49
N ILE A 120 24.40 -1.67 5.07
CA ILE A 120 23.83 -2.99 5.33
C ILE A 120 24.74 -4.08 4.71
N LEU A 121 25.12 -3.95 3.43
CA LEU A 121 25.97 -4.94 2.74
C LEU A 121 27.38 -5.02 3.32
N LYS A 122 28.01 -3.89 3.66
CA LYS A 122 29.34 -3.85 4.29
C LYS A 122 29.41 -4.63 5.59
N ASN A 123 28.28 -4.76 6.28
CA ASN A 123 28.17 -5.50 7.55
C ASN A 123 27.65 -6.94 7.36
N GLY A 124 27.58 -7.45 6.13
CA GLY A 124 27.14 -8.82 5.85
C GLY A 124 25.65 -9.06 6.08
N ASN A 125 24.84 -8.00 6.14
CA ASN A 125 23.40 -8.08 6.36
C ASN A 125 22.64 -8.05 5.03
N SER A 126 21.38 -8.47 5.07
CA SER A 126 20.46 -8.48 3.92
C SER A 126 19.45 -7.33 3.99
N PHE A 127 18.87 -6.96 2.86
CA PHE A 127 17.77 -5.99 2.79
C PHE A 127 16.79 -6.35 1.68
N ASN A 128 15.59 -5.81 1.78
CA ASN A 128 14.57 -5.80 0.73
C ASN A 128 14.13 -4.34 0.48
N ILE A 129 14.08 -3.93 -0.79
CA ILE A 129 13.74 -2.54 -1.17
C ILE A 129 12.23 -2.44 -1.37
N TYR A 130 11.58 -1.62 -0.54
CA TYR A 130 10.15 -1.34 -0.66
C TYR A 130 9.94 0.11 -1.14
N MET A 131 9.55 0.39 -2.38
CA MET A 131 9.35 -0.52 -3.53
C MET A 131 10.56 -0.47 -4.47
N PHE A 132 10.99 -1.62 -5.01
CA PHE A 132 11.92 -1.64 -6.14
C PHE A 132 11.24 -1.25 -7.46
N HIS A 133 9.99 -1.71 -7.63
CA HIS A 133 9.06 -1.30 -8.67
C HIS A 133 7.68 -1.36 -8.05
N GLY A 134 6.96 -0.23 -8.00
CA GLY A 134 5.63 -0.21 -7.40
C GLY A 134 4.49 -0.42 -8.39
N GLY A 135 4.60 0.12 -9.61
CA GLY A 135 3.63 -0.12 -10.68
C GLY A 135 2.32 0.66 -10.52
N THR A 136 1.18 0.00 -10.72
CA THR A 136 -0.15 0.63 -10.77
C THR A 136 -1.17 -0.18 -9.97
N ASN A 137 -1.95 0.51 -9.14
CA ASN A 137 -3.18 -0.01 -8.57
C ASN A 137 -4.29 0.06 -9.63
N PHE A 138 -4.56 -1.05 -10.32
CA PHE A 138 -5.58 -1.10 -11.37
C PHE A 138 -7.00 -1.14 -10.81
N GLY A 139 -7.96 -0.63 -11.58
CA GLY A 139 -9.39 -0.72 -11.23
C GLY A 139 -9.70 -0.11 -9.86
N PHE A 140 -10.16 -0.94 -8.93
CA PHE A 140 -10.54 -0.56 -7.57
C PHE A 140 -9.58 -1.14 -6.49
N GLU A 141 -8.35 -1.49 -6.88
CA GLU A 141 -7.39 -2.15 -5.97
C GLU A 141 -6.58 -1.16 -5.10
N SER A 142 -6.75 0.14 -5.29
CA SER A 142 -6.10 1.16 -4.45
C SER A 142 -6.60 1.10 -3.01
N GLY A 143 -5.67 1.14 -2.05
CA GLY A 143 -5.99 1.26 -0.62
C GLY A 143 -6.28 2.70 -0.17
N SER A 144 -6.42 2.86 1.15
CA SER A 144 -6.46 4.16 1.82
C SER A 144 -5.57 4.15 3.07
N THR A 145 -5.21 5.32 3.59
CA THR A 145 -4.30 5.39 4.74
C THR A 145 -5.04 5.16 6.07
N GLY A 146 -4.43 4.43 7.01
CA GLY A 146 -5.06 4.12 8.31
C GLY A 146 -5.33 5.33 9.22
N ALA A 147 -4.65 6.47 9.02
CA ALA A 147 -4.88 7.68 9.82
C ALA A 147 -6.20 8.39 9.46
N ASN A 148 -6.64 8.28 8.21
CA ASN A 148 -7.94 8.72 7.76
C ASN A 148 -8.42 7.79 6.62
N PRO A 149 -9.41 6.92 6.86
CA PRO A 149 -9.83 5.88 5.91
C PRO A 149 -10.34 6.43 4.58
N THR A 150 -10.63 7.73 4.49
CA THR A 150 -11.08 8.38 3.24
C THR A 150 -9.95 9.02 2.44
N THR A 151 -8.70 8.93 2.93
CA THR A 151 -7.52 9.38 2.19
C THR A 151 -7.09 8.28 1.22
N ALA A 152 -7.69 8.30 0.03
CA ALA A 152 -7.44 7.30 -1.01
C ALA A 152 -6.04 7.45 -1.61
N VAL A 153 -5.33 6.32 -1.71
CA VAL A 153 -4.05 6.22 -2.42
C VAL A 153 -4.32 6.37 -3.92
N THR A 154 -3.39 7.00 -4.65
CA THR A 154 -3.53 7.17 -6.09
C THR A 154 -3.49 5.84 -6.86
N SER A 155 -4.01 5.84 -8.09
CA SER A 155 -3.87 4.68 -8.98
C SER A 155 -2.41 4.42 -9.34
N SER A 156 -1.63 5.48 -9.58
CA SER A 156 -0.18 5.34 -9.71
C SER A 156 0.39 4.86 -8.38
N TYR A 157 1.17 3.79 -8.44
CA TYR A 157 1.97 3.28 -7.33
C TYR A 157 3.46 3.36 -7.68
N ASP A 158 3.87 4.35 -8.49
CA ASP A 158 5.26 4.62 -8.88
C ASP A 158 6.23 4.61 -7.68
N TYR A 159 5.76 5.16 -6.56
CA TYR A 159 6.44 5.18 -5.27
C TYR A 159 7.75 5.98 -5.27
N GLY A 160 8.16 6.65 -6.36
CA GLY A 160 9.52 7.17 -6.52
C GLY A 160 10.57 6.05 -6.51
N ALA A 161 10.19 4.86 -6.98
CA ALA A 161 10.98 3.65 -6.94
C ALA A 161 12.17 3.66 -7.94
N PRO A 162 13.12 2.72 -7.81
CA PRO A 162 14.16 2.48 -8.81
C PRO A 162 13.63 2.26 -10.22
N LEU A 163 12.51 1.56 -10.37
CA LEU A 163 11.77 1.50 -11.63
C LEU A 163 10.50 2.33 -11.50
N ASP A 164 10.29 3.25 -12.45
CA ASP A 164 9.06 4.04 -12.51
C ASP A 164 7.82 3.16 -12.72
N GLU A 165 6.62 3.74 -12.66
CA GLU A 165 5.34 3.03 -12.88
C GLU A 165 5.32 2.20 -14.17
N THR A 166 6.06 2.63 -15.20
CA THR A 166 6.15 1.95 -16.49
C THR A 166 7.27 0.92 -16.60
N GLY A 167 8.02 0.69 -15.51
CA GLY A 167 9.15 -0.21 -15.43
C GLY A 167 10.47 0.36 -15.96
N ARG A 168 10.56 1.67 -16.20
CA ARG A 168 11.79 2.31 -16.71
C ARG A 168 12.74 2.65 -15.57
N PRO A 169 14.05 2.33 -15.71
CA PRO A 169 15.06 2.71 -14.73
C PRO A 169 15.15 4.22 -14.50
N THR A 170 15.12 4.61 -13.23
CA THR A 170 15.35 5.99 -12.77
C THR A 170 16.81 6.21 -12.35
N GLU A 171 17.18 7.43 -11.93
CA GLU A 171 18.53 7.72 -11.45
C GLU A 171 18.95 6.80 -10.29
N ILE A 172 18.07 6.57 -9.31
CA ILE A 172 18.38 5.73 -8.15
C ILE A 172 18.60 4.26 -8.54
N TYR A 173 17.97 3.74 -9.60
CA TYR A 173 18.26 2.40 -10.10
C TYR A 173 19.72 2.24 -10.50
N TYR A 174 20.26 3.18 -11.28
CA TYR A 174 21.66 3.10 -11.72
C TYR A 174 22.61 3.22 -10.54
N ARG A 175 22.31 4.10 -9.58
CA ARG A 175 23.10 4.26 -8.35
C ARG A 175 23.08 2.99 -7.48
N LEU A 176 21.92 2.36 -7.33
CA LEU A 176 21.77 1.08 -6.61
C LEU A 176 22.54 -0.03 -7.31
N ARG A 177 22.39 -0.12 -8.64
CA ARG A 177 23.06 -1.13 -9.46
C ARG A 177 24.58 -1.01 -9.36
N ASP A 178 25.13 0.20 -9.44
CA ASP A 178 26.56 0.44 -9.29
C ASP A 178 27.05 0.06 -7.89
N MET A 179 26.28 0.40 -6.84
CA MET A 179 26.59 0.05 -5.46
C MET A 179 26.59 -1.47 -5.26
N ILE A 180 25.52 -2.17 -5.67
CA ILE A 180 25.36 -3.62 -5.51
C ILE A 180 26.41 -4.39 -6.31
N THR A 181 26.81 -3.89 -7.48
CA THR A 181 27.84 -4.52 -8.34
C THR A 181 29.16 -4.72 -7.58
N LYS A 182 29.49 -3.86 -6.61
CA LYS A 182 30.70 -3.99 -5.77
C LYS A 182 30.67 -5.21 -4.83
N TYR A 183 29.48 -5.72 -4.52
CA TYR A 183 29.25 -6.87 -3.61
C TYR A 183 28.80 -8.12 -4.35
N ALA A 184 28.45 -8.00 -5.64
CA ALA A 184 28.02 -9.11 -6.46
C ALA A 184 29.21 -9.93 -6.99
N HIS A 185 28.94 -11.19 -7.35
CA HIS A 185 29.95 -12.04 -7.96
C HIS A 185 30.30 -11.48 -9.35
N SER A 186 31.59 -11.48 -9.71
CA SER A 186 32.03 -10.98 -11.01
C SER A 186 31.30 -11.70 -12.15
N GLY A 187 30.78 -10.93 -13.12
CA GLY A 187 30.02 -11.46 -14.25
C GLY A 187 28.57 -11.86 -13.96
N SER A 188 28.08 -11.75 -12.71
CA SER A 188 26.70 -12.12 -12.35
C SER A 188 25.65 -11.05 -12.69
N ILE A 189 26.07 -9.82 -12.98
CA ILE A 189 25.16 -8.69 -13.17
C ILE A 189 24.67 -8.65 -14.63
N PRO A 190 23.38 -8.92 -14.90
CA PRO A 190 22.84 -8.95 -16.27
C PRO A 190 22.72 -7.54 -16.84
N LYS A 191 22.80 -7.38 -18.16
CA LYS A 191 22.57 -6.09 -18.84
C LYS A 191 21.14 -5.57 -18.57
N VAL A 192 20.99 -4.25 -18.55
CA VAL A 192 19.66 -3.62 -18.48
C VAL A 192 18.89 -3.94 -19.76
N PRO A 193 17.66 -4.49 -19.69
CA PRO A 193 16.85 -4.78 -20.87
C PRO A 193 16.55 -3.53 -21.70
N ALA A 194 16.46 -3.69 -23.02
CA ALA A 194 15.95 -2.63 -23.89
C ALA A 194 14.44 -2.48 -23.69
N LEU A 195 13.96 -1.24 -23.53
CA LEU A 195 12.55 -0.95 -23.30
C LEU A 195 11.88 -0.39 -24.56
N PRO A 196 10.60 -0.72 -24.79
CA PRO A 196 9.87 -0.19 -25.93
C PRO A 196 9.74 1.33 -25.84
N ARG A 197 9.63 1.99 -27.00
CA ARG A 197 9.35 3.43 -27.05
C ARG A 197 7.93 3.70 -26.55
N VAL A 198 7.77 4.81 -25.84
CA VAL A 198 6.44 5.29 -25.44
C VAL A 198 5.68 5.71 -26.70
N ALA A 199 4.49 5.15 -26.90
CA ALA A 199 3.62 5.54 -27.99
C ALA A 199 2.97 6.90 -27.68
N LYS A 200 2.83 7.73 -28.71
CA LYS A 200 1.97 8.92 -28.66
C LYS A 200 0.64 8.55 -29.28
N VAL A 201 -0.45 8.82 -28.58
CA VAL A 201 -1.81 8.64 -29.09
C VAL A 201 -2.36 10.02 -29.42
N ASP A 202 -2.82 10.20 -30.65
CA ASP A 202 -3.46 11.45 -31.06
C ASP A 202 -4.84 11.59 -30.41
N ALA A 203 -5.31 12.83 -30.26
CA ALA A 203 -6.62 13.09 -29.69
C ALA A 203 -7.72 12.45 -30.55
N PHE A 204 -8.64 11.73 -29.91
CA PHE A 204 -9.79 11.11 -30.55
C PHE A 204 -11.09 11.45 -29.83
N SER A 205 -12.21 11.36 -30.54
CA SER A 205 -13.53 11.62 -29.96
C SER A 205 -14.02 10.43 -29.12
N LEU A 206 -14.47 10.69 -27.90
CA LEU A 206 -15.13 9.70 -27.05
C LEU A 206 -16.60 9.53 -27.47
N LYS A 207 -16.85 8.70 -28.48
CA LYS A 207 -18.21 8.34 -28.92
C LYS A 207 -18.29 6.83 -29.21
N PRO A 208 -19.43 6.18 -28.90
CA PRO A 208 -20.65 6.74 -28.28
C PRO A 208 -20.53 6.98 -26.77
N VAL A 209 -21.44 7.79 -26.20
CA VAL A 209 -21.54 8.07 -24.75
C VAL A 209 -22.90 7.61 -24.25
N LEU A 210 -22.94 7.02 -23.06
CA LEU A 210 -24.17 6.57 -22.39
C LEU A 210 -24.24 7.10 -20.97
N SER A 211 -25.42 7.55 -20.54
CA SER A 211 -25.65 8.02 -19.17
C SER A 211 -25.69 6.84 -18.20
N LEU A 212 -24.97 6.95 -17.07
CA LEU A 212 -25.00 5.93 -16.01
C LEU A 212 -26.43 5.68 -15.51
N PHE A 213 -27.24 6.73 -15.32
CA PHE A 213 -28.64 6.56 -14.94
C PHE A 213 -29.52 5.98 -16.05
N GLY A 214 -29.10 6.12 -17.31
CA GLY A 214 -29.74 5.46 -18.45
C GLY A 214 -29.45 3.96 -18.54
N THR A 215 -28.43 3.48 -17.82
CA THR A 215 -28.05 2.05 -17.77
C THR A 215 -28.61 1.29 -16.57
N ARG A 216 -29.33 1.97 -15.66
CA ARG A 216 -29.75 1.37 -14.40
C ARG A 216 -30.93 0.41 -14.60
N SER A 217 -31.01 -0.60 -13.73
CA SER A 217 -32.26 -1.33 -13.49
C SER A 217 -33.19 -0.48 -12.62
N TYR A 218 -34.48 -0.48 -12.93
CA TYR A 218 -35.51 0.12 -12.08
C TYR A 218 -35.99 -0.83 -10.96
N GLN A 219 -35.59 -2.10 -11.01
CA GLN A 219 -35.81 -3.01 -9.90
C GLN A 219 -34.64 -2.89 -8.91
N PRO A 220 -34.91 -2.51 -7.65
CA PRO A 220 -33.85 -2.40 -6.65
C PRO A 220 -33.33 -3.78 -6.28
N GLN A 221 -32.01 -3.91 -6.09
CA GLN A 221 -31.41 -5.13 -5.57
C GLN A 221 -31.85 -5.41 -4.12
N ARG A 222 -32.14 -4.35 -3.36
CA ARG A 222 -32.66 -4.42 -2.00
C ARG A 222 -33.61 -3.27 -1.74
N ASP A 223 -34.80 -3.60 -1.24
CA ASP A 223 -35.72 -2.62 -0.65
C ASP A 223 -35.54 -2.63 0.88
N SER A 224 -35.35 -1.45 1.47
CA SER A 224 -34.98 -1.28 2.88
C SER A 224 -35.35 0.10 3.38
N HIS A 225 -35.74 0.18 4.66
CA HIS A 225 -36.01 1.46 5.34
C HIS A 225 -34.74 2.30 5.59
N SER A 226 -33.55 1.71 5.48
CA SER A 226 -32.27 2.40 5.67
C SER A 226 -31.26 1.99 4.62
N PRO A 227 -30.31 2.88 4.24
CA PRO A 227 -29.24 2.54 3.32
C PRO A 227 -28.46 1.31 3.80
N ALA A 228 -28.15 0.40 2.88
CA ALA A 228 -27.43 -0.82 3.14
C ALA A 228 -25.98 -0.70 2.67
N ALA A 229 -25.00 -1.11 3.47
CA ALA A 229 -23.61 -1.14 3.03
C ALA A 229 -23.42 -2.08 1.82
N MET A 230 -22.46 -1.78 0.93
CA MET A 230 -22.31 -2.50 -0.34
C MET A 230 -21.98 -3.99 -0.15
N GLU A 231 -21.28 -4.32 0.93
CA GLU A 231 -20.91 -5.69 1.30
C GLU A 231 -22.15 -6.53 1.60
N SER A 232 -23.18 -5.90 2.20
CA SER A 232 -24.47 -6.56 2.45
C SER A 232 -25.30 -6.77 1.18
N LEU A 233 -24.90 -6.15 0.08
CA LEU A 233 -25.43 -6.37 -1.27
C LEU A 233 -24.57 -7.37 -2.05
N GLY A 234 -23.54 -7.98 -1.45
CA GLY A 234 -22.61 -8.86 -2.14
C GLY A 234 -21.69 -8.14 -3.13
N GLN A 235 -21.50 -6.83 -2.95
CA GLN A 235 -20.64 -6.00 -3.77
C GLN A 235 -19.38 -5.60 -3.00
N SER A 236 -18.21 -5.90 -3.57
CA SER A 236 -16.90 -5.58 -2.95
C SER A 236 -16.34 -4.23 -3.40
N TYR A 237 -16.61 -3.82 -4.64
CA TYR A 237 -16.01 -2.62 -5.24
C TYR A 237 -17.01 -1.84 -6.10
N GLY A 238 -16.67 -0.59 -6.39
CA GLY A 238 -17.40 0.25 -7.34
C GLY A 238 -18.42 1.17 -6.66
N TYR A 239 -19.60 1.28 -7.27
CA TYR A 239 -20.61 2.29 -6.89
C TYR A 239 -21.93 1.62 -6.52
N VAL A 240 -22.64 2.21 -5.56
CA VAL A 240 -24.03 1.84 -5.20
C VAL A 240 -24.95 3.03 -5.43
N LEU A 241 -26.09 2.79 -6.06
CA LEU A 241 -27.17 3.76 -6.18
C LEU A 241 -28.22 3.52 -5.10
N TYR A 242 -28.42 4.50 -4.23
CA TYR A 242 -29.55 4.54 -3.29
C TYR A 242 -30.62 5.46 -3.86
N GLU A 243 -31.86 4.97 -3.96
CA GLU A 243 -32.98 5.74 -4.48
C GLU A 243 -34.15 5.72 -3.48
N HIS A 244 -34.79 6.87 -3.30
CA HIS A 244 -35.98 6.99 -2.47
C HIS A 244 -36.97 7.95 -3.13
N LYS A 245 -38.25 7.56 -3.15
CA LYS A 245 -39.34 8.39 -3.68
C LYS A 245 -40.07 9.08 -2.54
N VAL A 246 -39.85 10.38 -2.41
CA VAL A 246 -40.59 11.22 -1.46
C VAL A 246 -42.02 11.45 -1.96
N LEU A 247 -43.03 11.14 -1.15
CA LEU A 247 -44.45 11.20 -1.53
C LEU A 247 -45.15 12.53 -1.18
N LYS A 248 -44.53 13.38 -0.35
CA LYS A 248 -45.05 14.68 0.08
C LYS A 248 -43.91 15.69 0.16
N ASN A 249 -44.22 16.97 0.02
CA ASN A 249 -43.19 18.00 0.19
C ASN A 249 -42.57 17.92 1.58
N ILE A 250 -41.23 17.89 1.64
CA ILE A 250 -40.44 17.89 2.86
C ILE A 250 -39.36 18.98 2.74
N THR A 251 -39.01 19.57 3.87
CA THR A 251 -37.90 20.52 3.99
C THR A 251 -37.01 20.08 5.14
N GLY A 252 -35.69 20.11 4.95
CA GLY A 252 -34.73 19.71 5.97
C GLY A 252 -33.33 19.52 5.40
N VAL A 253 -32.44 19.00 6.23
CA VAL A 253 -31.07 18.62 5.86
C VAL A 253 -31.05 17.15 5.49
N LEU A 254 -30.45 16.82 4.34
CA LEU A 254 -30.27 15.43 3.92
C LEU A 254 -29.01 14.86 4.56
N HIS A 255 -29.15 13.76 5.30
CA HIS A 255 -28.03 12.98 5.83
C HIS A 255 -27.94 11.64 5.11
N PRO A 256 -26.82 11.31 4.44
CA PRO A 256 -26.61 10.02 3.77
C PRO A 256 -26.26 8.94 4.81
N GLY A 257 -27.25 8.52 5.61
CA GLY A 257 -27.02 7.61 6.74
C GLY A 257 -26.27 8.28 7.88
N ASP A 258 -25.32 7.56 8.49
CA ASP A 258 -24.47 8.07 9.57
C ASP A 258 -23.31 8.91 9.02
N LYS A 259 -22.62 8.43 7.98
CA LYS A 259 -21.62 9.19 7.22
C LYS A 259 -21.35 8.57 5.83
N PRO A 260 -20.90 9.38 4.85
CA PRO A 260 -20.37 8.87 3.59
C PRO A 260 -19.17 7.96 3.80
N ARG A 261 -19.13 6.85 3.06
CA ARG A 261 -17.98 5.93 2.96
C ARG A 261 -17.78 5.60 1.48
N ASP A 262 -17.11 6.46 0.70
CA ASP A 262 -16.35 7.66 1.12
C ASP A 262 -16.89 8.97 0.57
N ARG A 263 -17.62 8.91 -0.56
CA ARG A 263 -18.15 10.08 -1.26
C ARG A 263 -19.53 9.80 -1.83
N VAL A 264 -20.47 10.70 -1.61
CA VAL A 264 -21.83 10.64 -2.14
C VAL A 264 -22.09 11.81 -3.08
N ILE A 265 -22.80 11.54 -4.18
CA ILE A 265 -23.28 12.58 -5.11
C ILE A 265 -24.79 12.55 -5.07
N ILE A 266 -25.40 13.68 -4.73
CA ILE A 266 -26.83 13.76 -4.45
C ILE A 266 -27.55 14.34 -5.66
N TYR A 267 -28.60 13.65 -6.08
CA TYR A 267 -29.49 14.07 -7.16
C TYR A 267 -30.93 14.16 -6.65
N ILE A 268 -31.65 15.22 -7.02
CA ILE A 268 -33.09 15.38 -6.78
C ILE A 268 -33.77 15.54 -8.14
N ASN A 269 -34.71 14.64 -8.45
CA ASN A 269 -35.43 14.61 -9.73
C ASN A 269 -34.49 14.69 -10.96
N GLY A 270 -33.34 14.00 -10.89
CA GLY A 270 -32.33 13.97 -11.95
C GLY A 270 -31.33 15.13 -11.94
N ASN A 271 -31.53 16.16 -11.12
CA ASN A 271 -30.63 17.31 -11.02
C ASN A 271 -29.63 17.10 -9.88
N LYS A 272 -28.33 17.30 -10.15
CA LYS A 272 -27.29 17.26 -9.12
C LYS A 272 -27.46 18.45 -8.18
N VAL A 273 -27.62 18.19 -6.88
CA VAL A 273 -27.81 19.24 -5.86
C VAL A 273 -26.67 19.33 -4.87
N GLY A 274 -25.79 18.32 -4.81
CA GLY A 274 -24.68 18.33 -3.86
C GLY A 274 -23.72 17.17 -3.99
N VAL A 275 -22.64 17.27 -3.23
CA VAL A 275 -21.64 16.22 -3.00
C VAL A 275 -21.33 16.24 -1.51
N GLY A 276 -21.23 15.08 -0.88
CA GLY A 276 -20.78 14.93 0.51
C GLY A 276 -19.63 13.94 0.60
N SER A 277 -18.72 14.15 1.56
CA SER A 277 -17.58 13.28 1.82
C SER A 277 -17.30 13.23 3.32
N ASP A 278 -16.63 12.18 3.82
CA ASP A 278 -16.23 12.16 5.23
C ASP A 278 -15.30 13.36 5.51
N GLY A 279 -15.69 14.23 6.46
CA GLY A 279 -14.97 15.46 6.81
C GLY A 279 -15.49 16.77 6.18
N TYR A 280 -16.45 16.74 5.24
CA TYR A 280 -17.10 17.94 4.65
C TYR A 280 -18.56 17.71 4.23
#